data_AF-A0A1F9WFB1-F1
#
_entry.id   AF-A0A1F9WFB1-F1
#
_cell.length_a   1.000
_cell.length_b   1.000
_cell.length_c   1.000
_cell.angle_alpha   90.00
_cell.angle_beta   90.00
_cell.angle_gamma   90.00
#
_symmetry.space_group_name_H-M   'P 1'
#
loop_
_entity.id
_entity.type
_entity.pdbx_description
1 polymer ?
#
loop_
_entity_poly.entity_id
_entity_poly.type
_entity_poly.pdbx_seq_one_letter_code
_entity_poly.pdbx_strand_id
1 'polypeptide(L)'
;MHWESQSGTTQASTAGQNLVGHAARGYSIYLFVRLNRNNGPLTAPFQFLGRGSCTSFSGERPISMVWQLEHPMPAELLEANRVGG
;
A
#
# COMPACT_ATOMS: atom_id res chain seq x y z
N MET A 1 -7.27 -2.95 -0.55
CA MET A 1 -6.23 -2.45 -1.47
C MET A 1 -5.19 -3.53 -1.68
N HIS A 2 -4.69 -3.72 -2.90
CA HIS A 2 -3.60 -4.66 -3.18
C HIS A 2 -2.27 -3.90 -3.32
N TRP A 3 -1.19 -4.43 -2.72
CA TRP A 3 0.17 -3.88 -2.82
C TRP A 3 1.21 -5.02 -2.79
N GLU A 4 2.32 -4.83 -3.48
CA GLU A 4 3.46 -5.76 -3.47
C GLU A 4 4.68 -5.13 -2.82
N SER A 5 5.43 -5.94 -2.07
CA SER A 5 6.71 -5.50 -1.50
C SER A 5 7.73 -5.21 -2.61
N GLN A 6 8.87 -4.63 -2.23
CA GLN A 6 10.01 -4.57 -3.14
C GLN A 6 10.42 -5.97 -3.60
N SER A 7 10.91 -6.08 -4.84
CA SER A 7 11.26 -7.36 -5.49
C SER A 7 12.31 -8.20 -4.76
N GLY A 8 13.03 -7.59 -3.81
CA GLY A 8 14.02 -8.28 -2.97
C GLY A 8 13.47 -8.81 -1.64
N THR A 9 12.29 -8.35 -1.23
CA THR A 9 11.77 -8.59 0.11
C THR A 9 11.17 -9.99 0.20
N THR A 10 11.78 -10.82 1.04
CA THR A 10 11.27 -12.15 1.38
C THR A 10 10.38 -12.09 2.60
N GLN A 11 9.44 -13.04 2.75
CA GLN A 11 8.63 -13.14 3.97
C GLN A 11 9.49 -13.30 5.24
N ALA A 12 10.57 -14.07 5.18
CA ALA A 12 11.45 -14.31 6.32
C ALA A 12 12.36 -13.11 6.69
N SER A 13 12.56 -12.17 5.76
CA SER A 13 13.40 -11.00 6.03
C SER A 13 12.78 -10.08 7.09
N THR A 14 13.62 -9.31 7.78
CA THR A 14 13.17 -8.29 8.75
C THR A 14 12.17 -7.32 8.12
N ALA A 15 12.41 -6.90 6.87
CA ALA A 15 11.52 -6.00 6.14
C ALA A 15 10.17 -6.67 5.83
N GLY A 16 10.18 -7.94 5.39
CA GLY A 16 8.95 -8.70 5.15
C GLY A 16 8.14 -8.87 6.44
N GLN A 17 8.79 -9.25 7.53
CA GLN A 17 8.16 -9.37 8.85
C GLN A 17 7.66 -8.03 9.41
N ASN A 18 8.31 -6.91 9.07
CA ASN A 18 7.81 -5.58 9.44
C ASN A 18 6.48 -5.25 8.73
N LEU A 19 6.20 -5.86 7.57
CA LEU A 19 4.98 -5.64 6.80
C LEU A 19 3.88 -6.64 7.21
N VAL A 20 4.14 -7.94 7.06
CA VAL A 20 3.13 -8.99 7.28
C VAL A 20 2.81 -9.21 8.76
N GLY A 21 3.80 -9.02 9.63
CA GLY A 21 3.68 -9.17 11.09
C GLY A 21 3.60 -7.83 11.84
N HIS A 22 3.32 -6.72 11.15
CA HIS A 22 3.41 -5.36 11.70
C HIS A 22 2.68 -5.20 13.05
N ALA A 23 1.44 -5.68 13.15
CA ALA A 23 0.60 -5.51 14.33
C ALA A 23 1.18 -6.22 15.57
N ALA A 24 1.60 -7.48 15.43
CA ALA A 24 2.22 -8.24 16.53
C ALA A 24 3.55 -7.63 17.00
N ARG A 25 4.20 -6.85 16.14
CA ARG A 25 5.47 -6.17 16.42
C ARG A 25 5.29 -4.71 16.84
N GLY A 26 4.05 -4.23 16.98
CA GLY A 26 3.73 -2.87 17.41
C GLY A 26 3.91 -1.79 16.33
N TYR A 27 4.08 -2.16 15.07
CA TYR A 27 4.16 -1.20 13.98
C TYR A 27 2.78 -0.75 13.52
N SER A 28 2.65 0.55 13.26
CA SER A 28 1.51 1.13 12.54
C SER A 28 1.91 1.42 11.09
N ILE A 29 1.12 0.95 10.14
CA ILE A 29 1.36 1.16 8.71
C ILE A 29 0.44 2.26 8.20
N TYR A 30 1.04 3.27 7.56
CA TYR A 30 0.35 4.42 7.00
C TYR A 30 0.51 4.42 5.48
N LEU A 31 -0.61 4.53 4.77
CA LEU A 31 -0.64 4.37 3.33
C LEU A 31 -0.71 5.74 2.63
N PHE A 32 0.18 5.91 1.66
CA PHE A 32 0.27 7.10 0.82
C PHE A 32 0.22 6.66 -0.65
N VAL A 33 -0.63 7.31 -1.44
CA VAL A 33 -0.85 6.95 -2.84
C VAL A 33 -0.72 8.17 -3.73
N ARG A 34 -0.41 7.93 -5.00
CA ARG A 34 -0.55 8.91 -6.08
C ARG A 34 -1.03 8.16 -7.32
N LEU A 35 -1.98 8.72 -8.03
CA LEU A 35 -2.52 8.12 -9.26
C LEU A 35 -1.52 8.26 -10.41
N ASN A 36 -0.98 9.46 -10.56
CA ASN A 36 -0.01 9.79 -11.58
C ASN A 36 1.36 10.04 -10.95
N ARG A 37 2.42 9.76 -11.71
CA ARG A 37 3.78 10.11 -11.28
C ARG A 37 3.98 11.63 -11.26
N ASN A 38 3.42 12.31 -12.27
CA ASN A 38 3.57 13.73 -12.50
C ASN A 38 2.20 14.41 -12.64
N ASN A 39 2.14 15.69 -12.28
CA ASN A 39 1.05 16.60 -12.59
C ASN A 39 1.61 17.73 -13.47
N GLY A 40 1.51 17.55 -14.78
CA GLY A 40 2.20 18.41 -15.76
C GLY A 40 3.73 18.31 -15.62
N PRO A 41 4.47 19.43 -15.52
CA PRO A 41 5.92 19.42 -15.37
C PRO A 41 6.40 19.06 -13.96
N LEU A 42 5.50 18.98 -12.97
CA LEU A 42 5.84 18.75 -11.57
C LEU A 42 5.56 17.31 -11.15
N THR A 43 6.28 16.82 -10.13
CA THR A 43 5.95 15.54 -9.48
C THR A 43 4.61 15.66 -8.76
N ALA A 44 3.73 14.69 -8.96
CA ALA A 44 2.44 14.69 -8.27
C ALA A 44 2.65 14.42 -6.77
N PRO A 45 1.95 15.15 -5.87
CA PRO A 45 2.01 14.89 -4.44
C PRO A 45 1.39 13.54 -4.10
N PHE A 46 1.80 12.97 -2.97
CA PHE A 46 1.12 11.83 -2.40
C PHE A 46 -0.11 12.28 -1.61
N GLN A 47 -1.20 11.54 -1.74
CA GLN A 47 -2.39 11.64 -0.90
C GLN A 47 -2.31 10.61 0.23
N PHE A 48 -2.59 11.06 1.44
CA PHE A 48 -2.62 10.21 2.62
C PHE A 48 -3.97 9.47 2.71
N LEU A 49 -3.94 8.15 2.88
CA LEU A 49 -5.14 7.31 3.01
C LEU A 49 -5.45 6.88 4.43
N GLY A 50 -4.63 7.25 5.40
CA GLY A 50 -4.76 6.79 6.77
C GLY A 50 -3.97 5.53 7.07
N ARG A 51 -4.27 4.96 8.23
CA ARG A 51 -3.68 3.70 8.70
C ARG A 51 -4.31 2.51 8.00
N GLY A 52 -3.50 1.50 7.71
CA GLY A 52 -3.94 0.24 7.13
C GLY A 52 -3.48 -0.96 7.95
N SER A 53 -4.25 -2.03 7.86
CA SER A 53 -3.91 -3.35 8.42
C SER A 53 -3.83 -4.38 7.30
N CYS A 54 -2.75 -5.14 7.27
CA CYS A 54 -2.59 -6.28 6.37
C CYS A 54 -3.57 -7.39 6.79
N THR A 55 -4.49 -7.76 5.90
CA THR A 55 -5.50 -8.80 6.14
C THR A 55 -5.10 -10.15 5.55
N SER A 56 -4.33 -10.14 4.47
CA SER A 56 -3.77 -11.35 3.86
C SER A 56 -2.50 -11.03 3.09
N PHE A 57 -1.63 -12.02 2.97
CA PHE A 57 -0.44 -11.95 2.16
C PHE A 57 -0.12 -13.31 1.53
N SER A 58 0.54 -13.28 0.39
CA SER A 58 0.97 -14.46 -0.37
C SER A 58 2.22 -14.11 -1.18
N GLY A 59 2.83 -15.11 -1.83
CA GLY A 59 4.10 -14.91 -2.56
C GLY A 59 5.29 -14.75 -1.63
N GLU A 60 6.49 -15.07 -2.13
CA GLU A 60 7.71 -15.07 -1.31
C GLU A 60 8.54 -13.82 -1.57
N ARG A 61 8.87 -13.56 -2.84
CA ARG A 61 9.71 -12.45 -3.29
C ARG A 61 9.29 -11.99 -4.71
N PRO A 62 8.49 -10.91 -4.85
CA PRO A 62 7.94 -10.10 -3.77
C PRO A 62 6.77 -10.79 -3.03
N ILE A 63 6.42 -10.22 -1.88
CA ILE A 63 5.22 -10.55 -1.13
C ILE A 63 4.06 -9.71 -1.69
N SER A 64 2.95 -10.36 -2.04
CA SER A 64 1.68 -9.72 -2.39
C SER A 64 0.84 -9.58 -1.12
N MET A 65 0.23 -8.41 -0.89
CA MET A 65 -0.50 -8.09 0.35
C MET A 65 -1.84 -7.42 0.05
N VAL A 66 -2.85 -7.79 0.83
CA VAL A 66 -4.13 -7.08 0.89
C VAL A 66 -4.19 -6.25 2.16
N TRP A 67 -4.44 -4.95 1.97
CA TRP A 67 -4.57 -3.97 3.03
C TRP A 67 -6.02 -3.52 3.17
N GLN A 68 -6.50 -3.52 4.40
CA GLN A 68 -7.74 -2.90 4.83
C GLN A 68 -7.42 -1.52 5.41
N LEU A 69 -8.05 -0.47 4.88
CA LEU A 69 -7.94 0.88 5.44
C LEU A 69 -8.88 1.01 6.64
N GLU A 70 -8.45 1.78 7.65
CA GLU A 70 -9.27 2.12 8.81
C GLU A 70 -10.44 3.04 8.43
N HIS A 71 -10.23 3.93 7.47
CA HIS A 71 -11.27 4.77 6.88
C HIS A 71 -11.46 4.43 5.40
N PRO A 72 -12.68 4.59 4.86
CA PRO A 72 -12.92 4.42 3.43
C PRO A 72 -11.99 5.30 2.60
N MET A 73 -11.56 4.78 1.46
CA MET A 73 -10.79 5.54 0.48
C MET A 73 -11.60 6.76 0.01
N PRO A 74 -10.98 7.95 -0.17
CA PRO A 74 -11.66 9.12 -0.72
C PRO A 74 -12.31 8.82 -2.08
N ALA A 75 -13.52 9.33 -2.29
CA ALA A 75 -14.31 9.03 -3.49
C ALA A 75 -13.59 9.46 -4.78
N GLU A 76 -12.92 10.62 -4.77
CA GLU A 76 -12.18 11.13 -5.93
C GLU A 76 -11.13 10.14 -6.46
N LEU A 77 -10.51 9.36 -5.56
CA LEU A 77 -9.49 8.38 -5.93
C LEU A 77 -10.12 7.13 -6.58
N LEU A 78 -11.34 6.77 -6.21
CA LEU A 78 -12.08 5.66 -6.81
C LEU A 78 -12.56 6.02 -8.23
N GLU A 79 -13.06 7.25 -8.40
CA GLU A 79 -13.55 7.74 -9.69
C GLU A 79 -12.43 7.85 -10.73
N ALA A 80 -11.27 8.38 -10.35
CA ALA A 80 -10.13 8.52 -11.26
C ALA A 80 -9.59 7.18 -11.78
N ASN A 81 -9.69 6.09 -11.00
CA ASN A 81 -9.28 4.75 -11.44
C ASN A 81 -10.28 4.10 -12.40
N ARG A 82 -11.51 4.61 -12.49
CA ARG A 82 -12.59 4.04 -13.30
C ARG A 82 -12.57 4.54 -14.75
N VAL A 83 -11.88 5.65 -15.02
CA VAL A 83 -11.78 6.29 -16.34
C VAL A 83 -10.55 5.79 -17.13
N GLY A 84 -9.66 5.01 -16.49
CA GLY A 84 -8.45 4.46 -17.10
C GLY A 84 -8.53 2.99 -17.54
N GLY A 85 -9.75 2.46 -17.71
CA GLY A 85 -10.01 1.10 -18.20
C GLY A 85 -10.44 1.07 -19.66
#